data_AF-A0A0H3C8C6-F1
#
_entry.id   AF-A0A0H3C8C6-F1
#
_cell.length_a   1.000
_cell.length_b   1.000
_cell.length_c   1.000
_cell.angle_alpha   90.00
_cell.angle_beta   90.00
_cell.angle_gamma   90.00
#
_symmetry.space_group_name_H-M   'P 1'
#
loop_
_entity.id
_entity.type
_entity.pdbx_description
1 polymer ?
#
loop_
_entity_poly.entity_id
_entity_poly.type
_entity_poly.pdbx_seq_one_letter_code
_entity_poly.pdbx_strand_id
1 'polypeptide(L)'
;MTGLRKRSVNLVGHATSLALEPEFWAVLEAAAAAGGQSLAALIQSVDRERGERPLASACRVFALEHVAQTTASGRATRAID
;
A
#
# COMPACT_ATOMS: atom_id res chain seq x y z
N MET A 1 -4.59 21.72 -3.90
CA MET A 1 -4.33 20.41 -4.53
C MET A 1 -3.01 19.90 -3.99
N THR A 2 -3.05 19.01 -3.01
CA THR A 2 -1.84 18.49 -2.35
C THR A 2 -1.12 17.53 -3.31
N GLY A 3 0.11 17.87 -3.70
CA GLY A 3 0.91 17.08 -4.64
C GLY A 3 1.45 15.79 -4.04
N LEU A 4 2.23 15.05 -4.84
CA LEU A 4 2.88 13.82 -4.41
C LEU A 4 3.81 14.06 -3.20
N ARG A 5 3.65 13.27 -2.15
CA ARG A 5 4.57 13.22 -1.01
C ARG A 5 5.67 12.20 -1.28
N LYS A 6 6.92 12.69 -1.34
CA LYS A 6 8.12 11.85 -1.49
C LYS A 6 8.55 11.28 -0.14
N ARG A 7 8.90 9.99 -0.12
CA ARG A 7 9.55 9.31 1.02
C ARG A 7 10.68 8.42 0.51
N SER A 8 11.66 8.18 1.38
CA SER A 8 12.70 7.17 1.14
C SER A 8 12.32 5.90 1.90
N VAL A 9 12.38 4.76 1.25
CA VAL A 9 12.07 3.45 1.83
C VAL A 9 13.26 2.53 1.57
N ASN A 10 13.74 1.88 2.61
CA ASN A 10 14.83 0.90 2.47
C ASN A 10 14.24 -0.41 1.92
N LEU A 11 14.57 -0.69 0.67
CA LEU A 11 14.33 -1.99 0.03
C LEU A 11 15.63 -2.79 0.06
N VAL A 12 15.61 -4.06 -0.35
CA VAL A 12 16.74 -4.98 -0.21
C VAL A 12 18.04 -4.37 -0.77
N GLY A 13 18.93 -3.97 0.14
CA GLY A 13 20.25 -3.43 -0.15
C GLY A 13 20.32 -1.95 -0.57
N HIS A 14 19.20 -1.25 -0.76
CA HIS A 14 19.22 0.14 -1.23
C HIS A 14 17.99 0.97 -0.83
N ALA A 15 18.21 2.27 -0.61
CA ALA A 15 17.15 3.24 -0.41
C ALA A 15 16.46 3.54 -1.73
N THR A 16 15.15 3.32 -1.80
CA THR A 16 14.30 3.65 -2.95
C THR A 16 13.42 4.83 -2.61
N SER A 17 13.40 5.82 -3.49
CA SER A 17 12.53 6.98 -3.29
C SER A 17 11.20 6.82 -4.03
N LEU A 18 10.11 6.96 -3.28
CA LEU A 18 8.74 6.86 -3.79
C LEU A 18 7.99 8.16 -3.57
N ALA A 19 7.25 8.59 -4.59
CA ALA A 19 6.35 9.74 -4.53
C ALA A 19 4.92 9.27 -4.77
N LEU A 20 4.08 9.38 -3.74
CA LEU A 20 2.67 8.97 -3.73
C LEU A 20 1.82 10.08 -3.12
N GLU A 21 0.56 10.11 -3.50
CA GLU A 21 -0.47 10.94 -2.90
C GLU A 21 -0.61 10.60 -1.40
N PRO A 22 -0.88 11.59 -0.53
CA PRO A 22 -1.02 11.36 0.91
C PRO A 22 -2.01 10.25 1.27
N GLU A 23 -3.09 10.12 0.51
CA GLU A 23 -4.16 9.13 0.68
C GLU A 23 -3.64 7.71 0.46
N PHE A 24 -2.80 7.49 -0.56
CA PHE A 24 -2.17 6.19 -0.78
C PHE A 24 -1.17 5.86 0.33
N TRP A 25 -0.42 6.83 0.85
CA TRP A 25 0.43 6.59 2.01
C TRP A 25 -0.38 6.13 3.23
N ALA A 26 -1.50 6.79 3.52
CA ALA A 26 -2.34 6.44 4.65
C ALA A 26 -2.90 5.01 4.53
N VAL A 27 -3.33 4.60 3.34
CA VAL A 27 -3.82 3.23 3.10
C VAL A 27 -2.70 2.20 3.27
N LEU A 28 -1.50 2.46 2.75
CA LEU A 28 -0.37 1.55 2.91
C LEU A 28 0.06 1.42 4.38
N GLU A 29 0.05 2.52 5.13
CA GLU A 29 0.33 2.52 6.57
C GLU A 29 -0.71 1.71 7.34
N ALA A 30 -2.00 1.89 7.04
CA ALA A 30 -3.08 1.14 7.65
C ALA A 30 -3.01 -0.37 7.31
N ALA A 31 -2.73 -0.71 6.05
CA ALA A 31 -2.57 -2.09 5.61
C ALA A 31 -1.38 -2.78 6.29
N ALA A 32 -0.25 -2.09 6.41
CA ALA A 32 0.93 -2.60 7.12
C ALA A 32 0.63 -2.86 8.60
N ALA A 33 -0.04 -1.90 9.27
CA ALA A 33 -0.45 -2.03 10.65
C ALA A 33 -1.45 -3.19 10.87
N ALA A 34 -2.45 -3.33 10.00
CA ALA A 34 -3.42 -4.44 10.05
C ALA A 34 -2.75 -5.81 9.86
N GLY A 35 -1.71 -5.88 9.03
CA GLY A 35 -0.92 -7.10 8.81
C GLY A 35 0.21 -7.32 9.82
N GLY A 36 0.37 -6.48 10.85
CA GLY A 36 1.42 -6.62 11.86
C GLY A 36 2.85 -6.50 11.31
N GLN A 37 3.05 -5.82 10.18
CA GLN A 37 4.34 -5.66 9.52
C GLN A 37 4.72 -4.18 9.35
N SER A 38 5.99 -3.90 9.09
CA SER A 38 6.42 -2.53 8.82
C SER A 38 5.98 -2.06 7.43
N LEU A 39 5.81 -0.75 7.25
CA LEU A 39 5.53 -0.16 5.93
C LEU A 39 6.60 -0.55 4.88
N ALA A 40 7.87 -0.61 5.30
CA ALA A 40 8.96 -1.03 4.42
C ALA A 40 8.83 -2.51 4.01
N ALA A 41 8.44 -3.39 4.94
CA ALA A 41 8.21 -4.80 4.64
C ALA A 41 7.04 -4.99 3.66
N LEU A 42 5.95 -4.23 3.84
CA LEU A 42 4.83 -4.23 2.90
C LEU A 42 5.25 -3.74 1.52
N ILE A 43 5.97 -2.61 1.44
CA ILE A 43 6.44 -2.09 0.16
C ILE A 43 7.41 -3.07 -0.50
N GLN A 44 8.23 -3.80 0.26
CA GLN A 44 9.08 -4.85 -0.27
C GLN A 44 8.29 -6.06 -0.81
N SER A 45 7.15 -6.44 -0.22
CA SER A 45 6.32 -7.50 -0.80
C SER A 45 5.69 -7.05 -2.11
N VAL A 46 5.14 -5.84 -2.15
CA VAL A 46 4.64 -5.22 -3.39
C VAL A 46 5.76 -5.13 -4.43
N ASP A 47 6.97 -4.76 -4.03
CA ASP A 47 8.13 -4.68 -4.91
C ASP A 47 8.43 -6.05 -5.56
N ARG A 48 8.43 -7.14 -4.79
CA ARG A 48 8.67 -8.48 -5.32
C ARG A 48 7.57 -8.97 -6.27
N GLU A 49 6.32 -8.59 -6.03
CA GLU A 49 5.15 -9.10 -6.77
C GLU A 49 4.79 -8.27 -8.01
N ARG A 50 5.32 -7.04 -8.14
CA ARG A 50 4.89 -6.08 -9.18
C ARG A 50 5.26 -6.47 -10.62
N GLY A 51 6.13 -7.47 -10.83
CA GLY A 51 6.74 -7.75 -12.12
C GLY A 51 7.47 -6.52 -12.67
N GLU A 52 7.16 -6.12 -13.90
CA GLU A 52 7.75 -4.95 -14.56
C GLU A 52 7.08 -3.61 -14.21
N ARG A 53 5.99 -3.63 -13.42
CA ARG A 53 5.24 -2.41 -13.08
C ARG A 53 6.13 -1.46 -12.25
N PRO A 54 6.10 -0.14 -12.51
CA PRO A 54 6.76 0.82 -11.62
C PRO A 54 6.26 0.70 -10.18
N LEU A 55 7.17 0.70 -9.20
CA LEU A 55 6.82 0.48 -7.80
C LEU A 55 5.74 1.45 -7.29
N ALA A 56 5.82 2.73 -7.67
CA ALA A 56 4.80 3.71 -7.31
C ALA A 56 3.40 3.33 -7.84
N SER A 57 3.31 2.83 -9.08
CA SER A 57 2.04 2.36 -9.65
C SER A 57 1.57 1.08 -8.98
N ALA A 58 2.48 0.17 -8.63
CA ALA A 58 2.16 -1.06 -7.89
C ALA A 58 1.60 -0.75 -6.49
N CYS A 59 2.20 0.19 -5.76
CA CYS A 59 1.71 0.64 -4.47
C CYS A 59 0.29 1.24 -4.54
N ARG A 60 -0.02 2.04 -5.58
CA ARG A 60 -1.37 2.60 -5.77
C ARG A 60 -2.41 1.51 -6.01
N VAL A 61 -2.08 0.52 -6.86
CA VAL A 61 -2.99 -0.59 -7.16
C VAL A 61 -3.20 -1.47 -5.92
N PHE A 62 -2.14 -1.81 -5.20
CA PHE A 62 -2.25 -2.53 -3.93
C PHE A 62 -3.20 -1.81 -2.96
N ALA A 63 -3.03 -0.50 -2.78
CA ALA A 63 -3.88 0.29 -1.90
C ALA A 63 -5.36 0.28 -2.32
N LEU A 64 -5.64 0.39 -3.63
CA LEU A 64 -6.99 0.28 -4.18
C LEU A 64 -7.61 -1.09 -3.88
N GLU A 65 -6.88 -2.17 -4.15
CA GLU A 65 -7.34 -3.54 -3.94
C GLU A 65 -7.59 -3.84 -2.46
N HIS A 66 -6.71 -3.38 -1.58
CA HIS A 66 -6.85 -3.55 -0.13
C HIS A 66 -8.14 -2.91 0.42
N VAL A 67 -8.46 -1.69 -0.02
CA VAL A 67 -9.69 -1.00 0.39
C VAL A 67 -10.93 -1.67 -0.20
N ALA A 68 -10.87 -2.12 -1.45
CA ALA A 68 -11.97 -2.83 -2.10
C ALA A 68 -12.30 -4.14 -1.37
N GLN A 69 -11.28 -4.91 -0.98
CA GLN A 69 -11.43 -6.17 -0.21
C GLN A 69 -11.96 -5.91 1.20
N THR A 70 -11.46 -4.88 1.89
CA THR A 70 -11.94 -4.50 3.22
C THR A 70 -13.43 -4.10 3.18
N THR A 71 -13.83 -3.37 2.14
CA THR A 71 -15.24 -2.97 1.92
C THR A 71 -16.12 -4.19 1.64
N ALA A 72 -15.65 -5.14 0.85
CA ALA A 72 -16.38 -6.37 0.54
C ALA A 72 -16.60 -7.23 1.80
N SER A 73 -15.56 -7.45 2.61
CA SER A 73 -15.66 -8.17 3.88
C SER A 73 -16.59 -7.48 4.87
N GLY A 74 -16.49 -6.15 5.02
CA GLY A 74 -17.36 -5.39 5.91
C GLY A 74 -18.85 -5.39 5.50
N ARG A 75 -19.14 -5.50 4.20
CA ARG A 75 -20.52 -5.65 3.69
C ARG A 75 -21.06 -7.04 3.98
N ALA A 76 -20.24 -8.08 3.84
CA ALA A 76 -20.64 -9.46 4.16
C ALA A 76 -20.98 -9.62 5.65
N THR A 77 -20.21 -9.01 6.56
CA THR A 77 -20.50 -9.03 8.00
C THR A 77 -21.79 -8.30 8.39
N ARG A 78 -22.22 -7.28 7.64
CA ARG A 78 -23.47 -6.54 7.94
C ARG A 78 -24.74 -7.16 7.38
N ALA A 79 -24.62 -8.14 6.48
CA ALA A 79 -25.78 -8.79 5.86
C ALA A 79 -26.30 -9.99 6.67
N ILE A 80 -25.61 -10.37 7.74
CA ILE A 80 -25.94 -11.49 8.63
C ILE A 80 -26.59 -11.05 9.96
N ASP A 81 -26.78 -9.74 10.13
CA ASP A 81 -27.52 -9.11 11.24
C ASP A 81 -28.93 -8.68 10.78
#